data_AF-A0AA90NMD1-F1
#
_entry.id   AF-A0AA90NMD1-F1
#
_cell.length_a   1.000
_cell.length_b   1.000
_cell.length_c   1.000
_cell.angle_alpha   90.00
_cell.angle_beta   90.00
_cell.angle_gamma   90.00
#
_symmetry.space_group_name_H-M   'P 1'
#
loop_
_entity.id
_entity.type
_entity.pdbx_description
1 polymer ?
#
loop_
_entity_poly.entity_id
_entity_poly.type
_entity_poly.pdbx_seq_one_letter_code
_entity_poly.pdbx_strand_id
1 'polypeptide(L)'
;MKEINFYRVFLLAPIVIPCISLVLYTNGVNSIILSLLSLSLIMGGIPYLFLLAFLFWASFRRTIVSFKFLLKISPFIFSFYLFPVLLLINYLAINKPLPATSETSAPFYMWIFMSGHILMVGYSYILLAFCLARLGLKFGWIKPSSTAGFKQ
;
A
#
# COMPACT_ATOMS: atom_id res chain seq x y z
N MET A 1 7.75 -22.24 6.25
CA MET A 1 6.55 -21.80 5.50
C MET A 1 6.84 -21.80 4.00
N LYS A 2 5.90 -22.08 3.08
CA LYS A 2 6.13 -21.89 1.63
C LYS A 2 6.20 -20.39 1.30
N GLU A 3 7.09 -19.96 0.41
CA GLU A 3 7.28 -18.54 0.07
C GLU A 3 5.99 -17.85 -0.39
N ILE A 4 5.14 -18.49 -1.18
CA ILE A 4 3.85 -17.89 -1.57
C ILE A 4 2.90 -17.65 -0.37
N ASN A 5 2.96 -18.52 0.65
CA ASN A 5 2.16 -18.34 1.88
C ASN A 5 2.72 -17.20 2.73
N PHE A 6 4.03 -16.99 2.73
CA PHE A 6 4.64 -15.83 3.39
C PHE A 6 4.10 -14.52 2.79
N TYR A 7 4.10 -14.40 1.46
CA TYR A 7 3.54 -13.21 0.81
C TYR A 7 2.04 -13.04 1.08
N ARG A 8 1.25 -14.12 1.13
CA ARG A 8 -0.17 -14.03 1.50
C ARG A 8 -0.37 -13.46 2.90
N VAL A 9 0.35 -13.97 3.89
CA VAL A 9 0.27 -13.48 5.27
C VAL A 9 0.76 -12.04 5.34
N PHE A 10 1.86 -11.72 4.65
CA PHE A 10 2.40 -10.37 4.61
C PHE A 10 1.46 -9.38 3.91
N LEU A 11 0.71 -9.78 2.89
CA LEU A 11 -0.28 -8.92 2.25
C LEU A 11 -1.51 -8.65 3.13
N LEU A 12 -1.76 -9.47 4.15
CA LEU A 12 -2.84 -9.26 5.12
C LEU A 12 -2.42 -8.38 6.31
N ALA A 13 -1.13 -8.31 6.63
CA ALA A 13 -0.62 -7.49 7.73
C ALA A 13 -1.03 -6.00 7.68
N PRO A 14 -1.13 -5.33 6.52
CA PRO A 14 -1.57 -3.94 6.46
C PRO A 14 -3.06 -3.76 6.70
N ILE A 15 -3.86 -4.83 6.67
CA ILE A 15 -5.28 -4.80 7.04
C ILE A 15 -5.42 -4.82 8.56
N VAL A 16 -4.46 -5.44 9.26
CA VAL A 16 -4.42 -5.47 10.72
C VAL A 16 -4.18 -4.08 11.30
N ILE A 17 -3.35 -3.26 10.65
CA ILE A 17 -3.04 -1.89 11.11
C ILE A 17 -4.30 -1.00 11.24
N PRO A 18 -5.18 -0.85 10.23
CA PRO A 18 -6.41 -0.09 10.36
C PRO A 18 -7.37 -0.72 11.36
N CYS A 19 -7.44 -2.05 11.48
CA CYS A 19 -8.24 -2.70 12.53
C CYS A 19 -7.76 -2.34 13.94
N ILE A 20 -6.45 -2.41 14.20
CA ILE A 20 -5.86 -1.98 15.48
C ILE A 20 -6.12 -0.49 15.71
N SER A 21 -5.98 0.32 14.66
CA SER A 21 -6.21 1.76 14.71
C SER A 21 -7.65 2.12 15.06
N LEU A 22 -8.62 1.33 14.60
CA LEU A 22 -10.04 1.48 14.91
C LEU A 22 -10.31 1.15 16.38
N VAL A 23 -9.63 0.15 16.95
CA VAL A 23 -9.68 -0.18 18.38
C VAL A 23 -9.02 0.91 19.23
N LEU A 24 -7.89 1.47 18.79
CA LEU A 24 -7.23 2.58 19.46
C LEU A 24 -8.08 3.87 19.40
N TYR A 25 -8.80 4.10 18.30
CA TYR A 25 -9.78 5.18 18.17
C TYR A 25 -10.87 5.07 19.23
N THR A 26 -11.46 3.88 19.39
CA THR A 26 -12.52 3.65 20.39
C THR A 26 -12.05 3.82 21.84
N ASN A 27 -10.73 3.73 22.08
CA ASN A 27 -10.12 3.86 23.40
C ASN A 27 -9.59 5.28 23.72
N GLY A 28 -9.91 6.28 22.89
CA GLY A 28 -9.57 7.68 23.19
C GLY A 28 -8.09 8.03 23.04
N VAL A 29 -7.35 7.30 22.21
CA VAL A 29 -5.94 7.58 21.93
C VAL A 29 -5.79 8.93 21.20
N ASN A 30 -4.70 9.63 21.52
CA ASN A 30 -4.37 11.00 21.13
C ASN A 30 -4.83 11.41 19.71
N SER A 31 -5.56 12.53 19.60
CA SER A 31 -6.25 12.98 18.38
C SER A 31 -5.34 13.21 17.17
N ILE A 32 -4.05 13.49 17.38
CA ILE A 32 -3.03 13.66 16.34
C ILE A 32 -2.68 12.32 15.66
N ILE A 33 -2.53 11.25 16.45
CA ILE A 33 -2.25 9.90 15.92
C ILE A 33 -3.42 9.41 15.08
N LEU A 34 -4.62 9.74 15.56
CA LEU A 34 -5.89 9.29 15.06
C LEU A 34 -6.30 10.06 13.79
N SER A 35 -5.93 11.34 13.67
CA SER A 35 -6.02 12.15 12.44
C SER A 35 -4.99 11.73 11.38
N LEU A 36 -3.75 11.43 11.76
CA LEU A 36 -2.74 10.88 10.83
C LEU A 36 -3.16 9.52 10.27
N LEU A 37 -3.73 8.65 11.11
CA LEU A 37 -4.24 7.34 10.70
C LEU A 37 -5.43 7.44 9.75
N SER A 38 -6.40 8.30 10.03
CA SER A 38 -7.56 8.52 9.17
C SER A 38 -7.19 9.19 7.83
N LEU A 39 -6.24 10.13 7.82
CA LEU A 39 -5.67 10.67 6.57
C LEU A 39 -4.98 9.59 5.74
N SER A 40 -4.20 8.71 6.39
CA SER A 40 -3.53 7.61 5.71
C SER A 40 -4.52 6.62 5.11
N LEU A 41 -5.64 6.37 5.79
CA LEU A 41 -6.70 5.46 5.38
C LEU A 41 -7.55 6.00 4.21
N ILE A 42 -7.86 7.30 4.22
CA ILE A 42 -8.75 7.90 3.23
C ILE A 42 -7.98 8.32 1.96
N MET A 43 -6.81 8.95 2.10
CA MET A 43 -6.07 9.46 0.93
C MET A 43 -5.19 8.41 0.24
N GLY A 44 -4.75 7.37 0.96
CA GLY A 44 -3.91 6.29 0.42
C GLY A 44 -4.46 4.89 0.67
N GLY A 45 -5.20 4.69 1.76
CA GLY A 45 -5.65 3.37 2.22
C GLY A 45 -6.65 2.71 1.28
N ILE A 46 -7.62 3.43 0.72
CA ILE A 46 -8.59 2.82 -0.21
C ILE A 46 -7.91 2.29 -1.48
N PRO A 47 -7.14 3.08 -2.26
CA PRO A 47 -6.39 2.56 -3.41
C PRO A 47 -5.43 1.43 -3.03
N TYR A 48 -4.87 1.49 -1.82
CA TYR A 48 -3.91 0.51 -1.33
C TYR A 48 -4.59 -0.81 -0.97
N LEU A 49 -5.79 -0.77 -0.38
CA LEU A 49 -6.62 -1.94 -0.12
C LEU A 49 -7.04 -2.62 -1.43
N PHE A 50 -7.38 -1.87 -2.47
CA PHE A 50 -7.65 -2.43 -3.81
C PHE A 50 -6.43 -3.13 -4.38
N LEU A 51 -5.24 -2.51 -4.29
CA LEU A 51 -3.99 -3.14 -4.73
C LEU A 51 -3.68 -4.41 -3.94
N LEU A 52 -3.82 -4.38 -2.61
CA LEU A 52 -3.61 -5.53 -1.74
C LEU A 52 -4.60 -6.65 -2.05
N ALA A 53 -5.88 -6.34 -2.24
CA ALA A 53 -6.90 -7.31 -2.62
C ALA A 53 -6.59 -7.94 -3.99
N PHE A 54 -6.16 -7.14 -4.97
CA PHE A 54 -5.72 -7.62 -6.27
C PHE A 54 -4.50 -8.52 -6.18
N LEU A 55 -3.47 -8.13 -5.43
CA LEU A 55 -2.26 -8.94 -5.21
C LEU A 55 -2.59 -10.23 -4.45
N PHE A 56 -3.43 -10.14 -3.43
CA PHE A 56 -3.88 -11.29 -2.66
C PHE A 56 -4.63 -12.28 -3.56
N TRP A 57 -5.59 -11.80 -4.34
CA TRP A 57 -6.30 -12.60 -5.35
C TRP A 57 -5.34 -13.21 -6.39
N ALA A 58 -4.41 -12.42 -6.91
CA ALA A 58 -3.40 -12.88 -7.87
C ALA A 58 -2.51 -13.98 -7.29
N SER A 59 -2.23 -13.95 -5.98
CA SER A 59 -1.45 -14.98 -5.29
C SER A 59 -2.10 -16.38 -5.32
N PHE A 60 -3.41 -16.48 -5.56
CA PHE A 60 -4.13 -17.76 -5.71
C PHE A 60 -4.18 -18.25 -7.15
N ARG A 61 -4.15 -17.33 -8.12
CA ARG A 61 -4.39 -17.65 -9.54
C ARG A 61 -3.12 -17.68 -10.40
N ARG A 62 -2.02 -17.09 -9.94
CA ARG A 62 -0.78 -16.92 -10.72
C ARG A 62 0.35 -17.77 -10.19
N THR A 63 1.30 -18.11 -11.07
CA THR A 63 2.56 -18.74 -10.68
C THR A 63 3.39 -17.80 -9.81
N ILE A 64 4.32 -18.35 -9.01
CA ILE A 64 5.19 -17.53 -8.15
C ILE A 64 6.02 -16.52 -8.94
N VAL A 65 6.42 -16.86 -10.18
CA VAL A 65 7.19 -15.98 -11.06
C VAL A 65 6.33 -14.78 -11.49
N SER A 66 5.13 -15.02 -12.02
CA SER A 66 4.20 -13.97 -12.40
C SER A 66 3.77 -13.12 -11.21
N PHE A 67 3.58 -13.73 -10.04
CA PHE A 67 3.22 -13.02 -8.81
C PHE A 67 4.36 -12.13 -8.30
N LYS A 68 5.62 -12.59 -8.35
CA LYS A 68 6.79 -11.75 -8.04
C LYS A 68 6.92 -10.58 -9.01
N PHE A 69 6.62 -10.80 -10.29
CA PHE A 69 6.57 -9.72 -11.27
C PHE A 69 5.48 -8.70 -10.92
N LEU A 70 4.26 -9.16 -10.63
CA LEU A 70 3.16 -8.31 -10.16
C LEU A 70 3.52 -7.51 -8.91
N LEU A 71 4.18 -8.12 -7.92
CA LEU A 71 4.68 -7.43 -6.74
C LEU A 71 5.71 -6.34 -7.09
N LYS A 72 6.62 -6.59 -8.04
CA LYS A 72 7.60 -5.59 -8.48
C LYS A 72 6.96 -4.41 -9.20
N ILE A 73 5.95 -4.65 -10.04
CA ILE A 73 5.23 -3.58 -10.76
C ILE A 73 4.08 -2.98 -9.95
N SER A 74 3.74 -3.56 -8.80
CA SER A 74 2.64 -3.08 -7.96
C SER A 74 2.72 -1.61 -7.57
N PRO A 75 3.89 -0.98 -7.40
CA PRO A 75 3.94 0.47 -7.19
C PRO A 75 3.49 1.26 -8.42
N PHE A 76 3.78 0.81 -9.64
CA PHE A 76 3.27 1.45 -10.87
C PHE A 76 1.76 1.26 -11.00
N ILE A 77 1.27 0.06 -10.69
CA ILE A 77 -0.17 -0.21 -10.62
C ILE A 77 -0.82 0.73 -9.60
N PHE A 78 -0.21 0.88 -8.42
CA PHE A 78 -0.67 1.77 -7.37
C PHE A 78 -0.69 3.24 -7.80
N SER A 79 0.36 3.74 -8.45
CA SER A 79 0.41 5.10 -9.02
C SER A 79 -0.74 5.35 -9.99
N PHE A 80 -1.05 4.36 -10.84
CA PHE A 80 -2.15 4.45 -11.78
C PHE A 80 -3.51 4.54 -11.07
N TYR A 81 -3.72 3.78 -9.99
CA TYR A 81 -4.93 3.88 -9.16
C TYR A 81 -5.00 5.17 -8.33
N LEU A 82 -3.85 5.72 -7.93
CA LEU A 82 -3.79 6.96 -7.17
C LEU A 82 -4.12 8.19 -8.04
N PHE A 83 -3.79 8.13 -9.32
CA PHE A 83 -3.88 9.27 -10.24
C PHE A 83 -5.30 9.88 -10.35
N PRO A 84 -6.40 9.11 -10.51
CA PRO A 84 -7.76 9.65 -10.52
C PRO A 84 -8.18 10.26 -9.17
N VAL A 85 -7.78 9.63 -8.06
CA VAL A 85 -8.10 10.10 -6.70
C VAL A 85 -7.42 11.46 -6.45
N LEU A 86 -6.15 11.58 -6.85
CA LEU A 86 -5.41 12.82 -6.76
C LEU A 86 -5.99 13.92 -7.67
N LEU A 87 -6.40 13.59 -8.89
CA LEU A 87 -7.08 14.51 -9.82
C LEU A 87 -8.39 15.02 -9.22
N LEU A 88 -9.19 14.13 -8.64
CA LEU A 88 -10.46 14.49 -8.00
C LEU A 88 -10.25 15.41 -6.79
N ILE A 89 -9.26 15.12 -5.94
CA ILE A 89 -8.92 15.98 -4.80
C ILE A 89 -8.48 17.37 -5.26
N ASN A 90 -7.67 17.44 -6.32
CA ASN A 90 -7.22 18.71 -6.89
C ASN A 90 -8.40 19.50 -7.49
N TYR A 91 -9.26 18.84 -8.25
CA TYR A 91 -10.49 19.45 -8.79
C TYR A 91 -11.39 20.01 -7.68
N LEU A 92 -11.58 19.27 -6.58
CA LEU A 92 -12.36 19.73 -5.43
C LEU A 92 -11.70 20.89 -4.68
N ALA A 93 -10.37 20.92 -4.60
CA ALA A 93 -9.62 22.00 -3.95
C ALA A 93 -9.69 23.31 -4.76
N ILE A 94 -9.69 23.24 -6.09
CA ILE A 94 -9.80 24.42 -6.96
C ILE A 94 -11.23 24.98 -6.95
N ASN A 95 -12.25 24.12 -6.92
CA ASN A 95 -13.66 24.53 -7.07
C ASN A 95 -14.39 24.79 -5.75
N LYS A 96 -13.78 24.53 -4.59
CA LYS A 96 -14.33 24.91 -3.27
C LYS A 96 -13.62 26.17 -2.74
N PRO A 97 -14.36 27.16 -2.21
CA PRO A 97 -13.75 28.31 -1.57
C PRO A 97 -13.07 27.87 -0.27
N LEU A 98 -11.77 27.58 -0.34
CA LEU A 98 -10.92 27.51 0.84
C LEU A 98 -10.73 28.93 1.39
N PRO A 99 -10.66 29.11 2.72
CA PRO A 99 -10.45 30.42 3.32
C PRO A 99 -9.19 31.09 2.74
N ALA A 100 -9.32 32.38 2.43
CA ALA A 100 -8.44 33.18 1.55
C ALA A 100 -7.03 33.48 2.10
N THR A 101 -6.40 32.57 2.84
CA THR A 101 -5.16 32.84 3.58
C THR A 101 -3.92 32.09 3.08
N SER A 102 -3.95 31.42 1.93
CA SER A 102 -2.72 30.78 1.44
C SER A 102 -2.63 30.79 -0.08
N GLU A 103 -1.51 31.34 -0.53
CA GLU A 103 -0.95 31.38 -1.87
C GLU A 103 -1.44 30.24 -2.78
N THR A 104 -1.89 30.59 -3.98
CA THR A 104 -2.44 29.69 -5.02
C THR A 104 -1.51 28.54 -5.44
N SER A 105 -0.23 28.60 -5.08
CA SER A 105 0.77 27.55 -5.30
C SER A 105 0.80 26.48 -4.19
N ALA A 106 0.36 26.81 -2.97
CA ALA A 106 0.36 25.91 -1.82
C ALA A 106 -0.39 24.58 -2.06
N PRO A 107 -1.57 24.55 -2.74
CA PRO A 107 -2.28 23.30 -3.01
C PRO A 107 -1.52 22.38 -3.98
N PHE A 108 -0.79 22.94 -4.94
CA PHE A 108 -0.03 22.18 -5.94
C PHE A 108 1.23 21.56 -5.35
N TYR A 109 2.00 22.31 -4.55
CA TYR A 109 3.16 21.74 -3.84
C TYR A 109 2.74 20.71 -2.79
N MET A 110 1.62 20.94 -2.10
CA MET A 110 1.04 19.97 -1.19
C MET A 110 0.58 18.69 -1.91
N TRP A 111 0.10 18.80 -3.16
CA TRP A 111 -0.23 17.66 -4.03
C TRP A 111 1.00 16.82 -4.40
N ILE A 112 2.10 17.45 -4.83
CA ILE A 112 3.36 16.74 -5.13
C ILE A 112 3.89 16.05 -3.87
N PHE A 113 3.89 16.76 -2.74
CA PHE A 113 4.40 16.22 -1.49
C PHE A 113 3.58 15.03 -0.99
N MET A 114 2.24 15.14 -0.99
CA MET A 114 1.35 14.06 -0.54
C MET A 114 1.39 12.84 -1.46
N SER A 115 1.40 13.04 -2.78
CA SER A 115 1.53 11.94 -3.75
C SER A 115 2.88 11.22 -3.60
N GLY A 116 3.98 11.96 -3.46
CA GLY A 116 5.30 11.42 -3.17
C GLY A 116 5.32 10.63 -1.85
N HIS A 117 4.69 11.15 -0.80
CA HIS A 117 4.63 10.50 0.51
C HIS A 117 3.82 9.19 0.45
N ILE A 118 2.64 9.20 -0.18
CA ILE A 118 1.79 8.01 -0.33
C ILE A 118 2.51 6.94 -1.16
N LEU A 119 3.18 7.32 -2.24
CA LEU A 119 4.01 6.41 -3.02
C LEU A 119 5.17 5.85 -2.18
N MET A 120 5.90 6.70 -1.44
CA MET A 120 7.02 6.27 -0.59
C MET A 120 6.59 5.25 0.47
N VAL A 121 5.43 5.45 1.10
CA VAL A 121 4.85 4.51 2.06
C VAL A 121 4.48 3.19 1.38
N GLY A 122 3.84 3.22 0.21
CA GLY A 122 3.55 2.01 -0.55
C GLY A 122 4.81 1.24 -0.98
N TYR A 123 5.83 1.94 -1.48
CA TYR A 123 7.11 1.39 -1.92
C TYR A 123 7.90 0.76 -0.78
N SER A 124 8.00 1.45 0.35
CA SER A 124 8.73 0.94 1.53
C SER A 124 8.11 -0.34 2.06
N TYR A 125 6.77 -0.48 2.01
CA TYR A 125 6.09 -1.70 2.41
C TYR A 125 6.42 -2.91 1.52
N ILE A 126 6.34 -2.73 0.20
CA ILE A 126 6.63 -3.81 -0.76
C ILE A 126 8.11 -4.20 -0.66
N LEU A 127 9.01 -3.22 -0.53
CA LEU A 127 10.44 -3.46 -0.34
C LEU A 127 10.70 -4.25 0.95
N LEU A 128 10.01 -3.89 2.06
CA LEU A 128 10.08 -4.62 3.32
C LEU A 128 9.63 -6.09 3.14
N ALA A 129 8.55 -6.34 2.37
CA ALA A 129 8.10 -7.69 2.03
C ALA A 129 9.20 -8.52 1.36
N PHE A 130 9.88 -7.92 0.36
CA PHE A 130 10.98 -8.58 -0.35
C PHE A 130 12.20 -8.83 0.54
N CYS A 131 12.59 -7.86 1.36
CA CYS A 131 13.70 -7.99 2.30
C CYS A 131 13.44 -9.12 3.30
N LEU A 132 12.25 -9.14 3.92
CA LEU A 132 11.87 -10.17 4.88
C LEU A 132 11.74 -11.55 4.25
N ALA A 133 11.18 -11.65 3.03
CA ALA A 133 11.16 -12.90 2.29
C ALA A 133 12.57 -13.43 2.01
N ARG A 134 13.49 -12.54 1.60
CA ARG A 134 14.88 -12.89 1.31
C ARG A 134 15.65 -13.32 2.55
N LEU A 135 15.45 -12.63 3.68
CA LEU A 135 16.01 -13.02 4.97
C LEU A 135 15.43 -14.37 5.42
N GLY A 136 14.12 -14.56 5.35
CA GLY A 136 13.46 -15.81 5.71
C GLY A 136 13.91 -17.01 4.84
N LEU A 137 14.22 -16.79 3.56
CA LEU A 137 14.85 -17.81 2.71
C LEU A 137 16.29 -18.12 3.15
N LYS A 138 17.09 -17.09 3.47
CA LYS A 138 18.48 -17.25 3.93
C LYS A 138 18.58 -18.04 5.24
N PHE A 139 17.66 -17.81 6.17
CA PHE A 139 17.61 -18.51 7.47
C PHE A 139 16.81 -19.82 7.44
N GLY A 140 16.30 -20.25 6.28
CA GLY A 140 15.53 -21.49 6.15
C GLY A 140 14.13 -21.47 6.76
N TRP A 141 13.66 -20.32 7.26
CA TRP A 141 12.29 -20.13 7.78
C TRP A 141 11.24 -20.24 6.67
N ILE A 142 11.63 -19.84 5.46
CA ILE A 142 10.83 -19.91 4.25
C ILE A 142 11.46 -20.95 3.33
N LYS A 143 10.65 -21.88 2.83
CA LYS A 143 11.04 -22.83 1.80
C LYS A 143 10.75 -22.19 0.43
N PRO A 144 11.70 -22.21 -0.52
CA PRO A 144 11.46 -21.71 -1.86
C PRO A 144 10.28 -22.44 -2.49
N SER A 145 9.36 -21.69 -3.10
CA SER A 145 8.31 -22.31 -3.91
C SER A 145 9.00 -22.84 -5.17
N SER A 146 9.11 -24.16 -5.33
CA SER A 146 9.83 -24.73 -6.47
C SER A 146 9.23 -24.24 -7.80
N THR A 147 10.10 -23.84 -8.72
CA THR A 147 9.81 -23.71 -10.15
C THR A 147 9.87 -25.08 -10.83
N ALA A 148 9.33 -26.13 -10.20
CA ALA A 148 9.38 -27.49 -10.72
C ALA A 148 7.98 -27.93 -11.15
N GLY A 149 7.69 -27.67 -12.43
CA GLY A 149 6.47 -28.06 -13.10
C GLY A 149 6.51 -27.86 -14.62
N PHE A 150 7.69 -27.77 -15.23
CA PHE A 150 7.84 -28.21 -16.62
C PHE A 150 8.23 -29.69 -16.53
N LYS A 151 7.23 -30.57 -16.61
CA LYS A 151 7.49 -31.95 -17.01
C LYS A 151 7.92 -31.91 -18.47
N GLN A 152 9.04 -32.58 -18.73
CA GLN A 152 9.58 -32.89 -20.06
C GLN A 152 8.54 -33.61 -20.91
#